data_AF-A0A9X8CG25-F1
#
_entry.id   AF-A0A9X8CG25-F1
#
_cell.length_a   1.000
_cell.length_b   1.000
_cell.length_c   1.000
_cell.angle_alpha   90.00
_cell.angle_beta   90.00
_cell.angle_gamma   90.00
#
_symmetry.space_group_name_H-M   'P 1'
#
loop_
_entity.id
_entity.type
_entity.pdbx_description
1 polymer ?
#
loop_
_entity_poly.entity_id
_entity_poly.type
_entity_poly.pdbx_seq_one_letter_code
_entity_poly.pdbx_strand_id
1 'polypeptide(L)'
;MGMRRERRLQETTSKKKKIIKIIIILLFIVFSVFYAKSKISKTITKEPSTSYNVNSSDIVEGKKVRDAMSAMRDLYEEGSPKKLKDNLDMETLKKVKKSVDKLDNGKLKYQLMNQLNQIREQIN
;
A
#
# COMPACT_ATOMS: atom_id res chain seq x y z
N MET A 1 59.05 15.47 12.70
CA MET A 1 58.03 14.56 13.29
C MET A 1 56.67 14.84 12.63
N GLY A 2 56.30 14.13 11.55
CA GLY A 2 55.04 14.40 10.83
C GLY A 2 54.34 13.19 10.19
N MET A 3 54.98 12.02 10.12
CA MET A 3 54.51 10.92 9.27
C MET A 3 53.53 9.91 9.92
N ARG A 4 53.00 10.17 11.13
CA ARG A 4 52.05 9.25 11.80
C ARG A 4 50.58 9.66 11.71
N ARG A 5 50.26 10.90 11.31
CA ARG A 5 48.87 11.38 11.22
C ARG A 5 48.22 11.12 9.86
N GLU A 6 48.99 11.02 8.78
CA GLU A 6 48.44 10.81 7.43
C GLU A 6 47.91 9.39 7.19
N ARG A 7 48.49 8.37 7.84
CA ARG A 7 48.03 6.98 7.67
C ARG A 7 46.62 6.73 8.24
N ARG A 8 46.21 7.48 9.28
CA ARG A 8 44.86 7.36 9.88
C ARG A 8 43.76 8.02 9.03
N LEU A 9 44.12 9.04 8.24
CA LEU A 9 43.18 9.71 7.32
C LEU A 9 42.96 8.89 6.03
N GLN A 10 43.97 8.17 5.54
CA GLN A 10 43.80 7.27 4.38
C GLN A 10 42.99 6.01 4.70
N GLU A 11 43.16 5.39 5.87
CA GLU A 11 42.37 4.19 6.21
C GLU A 11 40.88 4.50 6.41
N THR A 12 40.56 5.67 6.96
CA THR A 12 39.16 6.09 7.18
C THR A 12 38.48 6.51 5.87
N THR A 13 39.21 7.16 4.95
CA THR A 13 38.68 7.52 3.62
C THR A 13 38.52 6.31 2.69
N SER A 14 39.43 5.33 2.73
CA SER A 14 39.33 4.08 1.96
C SER A 14 38.12 3.22 2.40
N LYS A 15 37.90 3.06 3.71
CA LYS A 15 36.72 2.36 4.24
C LYS A 15 35.41 3.07 3.89
N LYS A 16 35.36 4.40 3.98
CA LYS A 16 34.19 5.19 3.55
C LYS A 16 33.91 5.06 2.05
N LYS A 17 34.93 5.07 1.18
CA LYS A 17 34.75 4.83 -0.27
C LYS A 17 34.25 3.42 -0.58
N LYS A 18 34.68 2.38 0.16
CA LYS A 18 34.14 1.01 0.03
C LYS A 18 32.66 0.92 0.42
N ILE A 19 32.26 1.56 1.52
CA ILE A 19 30.86 1.58 1.98
C ILE A 19 29.97 2.35 0.99
N ILE A 20 30.42 3.50 0.49
CA ILE A 20 29.70 4.28 -0.52
C ILE A 20 29.50 3.45 -1.81
N LYS A 21 30.52 2.70 -2.23
CA LYS A 21 30.40 1.81 -3.41
C LYS A 21 29.34 0.72 -3.20
N ILE A 22 29.26 0.13 -2.01
CA ILE A 22 28.24 -0.88 -1.67
C ILE A 22 26.84 -0.28 -1.69
N ILE A 23 26.66 0.93 -1.13
CA ILE A 23 25.37 1.64 -1.11
C ILE A 23 24.89 1.96 -2.53
N ILE A 24 25.80 2.42 -3.42
CA ILE A 24 25.46 2.72 -4.82
C ILE A 24 25.02 1.45 -5.57
N ILE A 25 25.71 0.33 -5.36
CA ILE A 25 25.33 -0.96 -5.97
C ILE A 25 23.95 -1.41 -5.48
N LEU A 26 23.66 -1.25 -4.19
CA LEU A 26 22.39 -1.63 -3.59
C LEU A 26 21.23 -0.76 -4.10
N LEU A 27 21.45 0.54 -4.28
CA LEU A 27 20.52 1.45 -4.95
C LEU A 27 20.25 1.04 -6.41
N PHE A 28 21.28 0.62 -7.14
CA PHE A 28 21.14 0.18 -8.53
C PHE A 28 20.27 -1.08 -8.67
N ILE A 29 20.39 -2.03 -7.74
CA ILE A 29 19.56 -3.24 -7.70
C ILE A 29 18.09 -2.89 -7.45
N VAL A 30 17.81 -1.98 -6.50
CA VAL A 30 16.44 -1.51 -6.21
C VAL A 30 15.86 -0.75 -7.41
N PHE A 31 16.66 0.10 -8.07
CA PHE A 31 16.26 0.80 -9.29
C PHE A 31 15.95 -0.15 -10.46
N SER A 32 16.72 -1.24 -10.60
CA SER A 32 16.54 -2.22 -11.68
C SER A 32 15.21 -2.97 -11.55
N VAL A 33 14.83 -3.35 -10.32
CA VAL A 33 13.53 -4.00 -10.06
C VAL A 33 12.36 -3.04 -10.28
N PHE A 34 12.54 -1.75 -9.98
CA PHE A 34 11.51 -0.73 -10.21
C PHE A 34 11.30 -0.42 -11.70
N TYR A 35 12.38 -0.38 -12.50
CA TYR A 35 12.29 -0.15 -13.95
C TYR A 35 11.70 -1.33 -14.74
N ALA A 36 11.91 -2.58 -14.29
CA ALA A 36 11.32 -3.75 -14.92
C ALA A 36 9.77 -3.77 -14.83
N LYS A 37 9.19 -3.14 -13.81
CA LYS A 37 7.72 -2.99 -13.70
C LYS A 37 7.15 -1.86 -14.56
N SER A 38 7.97 -0.97 -15.11
CA SER A 38 7.48 0.25 -15.79
C SER A 38 7.44 0.15 -17.33
N LYS A 39 7.80 -1.00 -17.93
CA LYS A 39 7.73 -1.21 -19.39
C LYS A 39 7.10 -2.55 -19.79
N ILE A 40 5.93 -2.85 -19.25
CA ILE A 40 5.01 -3.80 -19.93
C ILE A 40 4.20 -2.99 -20.95
N SER A 41 4.82 -2.90 -22.12
CA SER A 41 4.27 -2.80 -23.48
C SER A 41 2.95 -2.05 -23.69
N LYS A 42 3.07 -0.84 -24.24
CA LYS A 42 2.06 -0.29 -25.17
C LYS A 42 2.23 -0.95 -26.54
N THR A 43 1.77 -2.19 -26.68
CA THR A 43 1.50 -2.80 -27.99
C THR A 43 0.02 -2.58 -28.28
N ILE A 44 -0.26 -1.56 -29.10
CA ILE A 44 -1.56 -1.28 -29.69
C ILE A 44 -1.84 -2.43 -30.67
N THR A 45 -2.58 -3.42 -30.20
CA THR A 45 -3.11 -4.50 -31.03
C THR A 45 -4.62 -4.29 -31.05
N LYS A 46 -5.18 -4.08 -32.25
CA LYS A 46 -6.61 -3.82 -32.47
C LYS A 46 -7.48 -4.75 -31.62
N GLU A 47 -8.34 -4.17 -30.79
CA GLU A 47 -9.29 -4.91 -29.96
C GLU A 47 -10.27 -5.68 -30.87
N PRO A 48 -10.38 -7.02 -30.75
CA PRO A 48 -11.65 -7.65 -31.04
C PRO A 48 -12.64 -7.16 -29.98
N SER A 49 -13.83 -6.72 -30.39
CA SER A 49 -14.92 -6.34 -29.50
C SER A 49 -15.30 -7.56 -28.65
N THR A 50 -14.58 -7.71 -27.54
CA THR A 50 -14.82 -8.75 -26.57
C THR A 50 -16.06 -8.30 -25.83
N SER A 51 -17.20 -8.87 -26.18
CA SER A 51 -18.38 -8.82 -25.33
C SER A 51 -18.00 -9.48 -24.03
N TYR A 52 -17.61 -8.68 -23.03
CA TYR A 52 -17.40 -9.17 -21.68
C TYR A 52 -18.77 -9.63 -21.20
N ASN A 53 -18.98 -10.95 -21.17
CA ASN A 53 -20.11 -11.54 -20.47
C ASN A 53 -19.84 -11.32 -18.98
N VAL A 54 -20.20 -10.14 -18.48
CA VAL A 54 -20.03 -9.80 -17.07
C VAL A 54 -21.06 -10.62 -16.32
N ASN A 55 -20.62 -11.72 -15.73
CA ASN A 55 -21.50 -12.57 -14.94
C ASN A 55 -22.16 -11.72 -13.85
N SER A 56 -23.47 -11.87 -13.66
CA SER A 56 -24.22 -11.09 -12.66
C SER A 56 -23.68 -11.31 -11.22
N SER A 57 -23.04 -12.45 -10.95
CA SER A 57 -22.30 -12.71 -9.71
C SER A 57 -21.20 -11.69 -9.46
N ASP A 58 -20.42 -11.38 -10.49
CA ASP A 58 -19.23 -10.54 -10.40
C ASP A 58 -19.62 -9.07 -10.18
N ILE A 59 -20.76 -8.66 -10.76
CA ILE A 59 -21.37 -7.34 -10.53
C ILE A 59 -21.83 -7.20 -9.08
N VAL A 60 -22.49 -8.23 -8.54
CA VAL A 60 -22.98 -8.25 -7.15
C VAL A 60 -21.79 -8.22 -6.18
N GLU A 61 -20.73 -8.98 -6.46
CA GLU A 61 -19.53 -9.02 -5.63
C GLU A 61 -18.77 -7.69 -5.68
N GLY A 62 -18.59 -7.11 -6.88
CA GLY A 62 -18.01 -5.78 -7.03
C GLY A 62 -18.79 -4.69 -6.28
N LYS A 63 -20.13 -4.78 -6.27
CA LYS A 63 -20.98 -3.86 -5.49
C LYS A 63 -20.77 -4.02 -3.99
N LYS A 64 -20.74 -5.26 -3.46
CA LYS A 64 -20.47 -5.52 -2.03
C LYS A 64 -19.10 -4.95 -1.62
N VAL A 65 -18.07 -5.19 -2.44
CA VAL A 65 -16.71 -4.67 -2.22
C VAL A 65 -16.70 -3.15 -2.20
N ARG A 66 -17.33 -2.50 -3.19
CA ARG A 66 -17.42 -1.04 -3.26
C ARG A 66 -18.15 -0.46 -2.05
N ASP A 67 -19.28 -1.05 -1.67
CA ASP A 67 -20.09 -0.59 -0.54
C ASP A 67 -19.31 -0.70 0.78
N ALA A 68 -18.56 -1.80 0.99
CA ALA A 68 -17.71 -1.98 2.16
C ALA A 68 -16.52 -1.01 2.21
N MET A 69 -15.83 -0.80 1.08
CA MET A 69 -14.73 0.17 0.99
C MET A 69 -15.21 1.61 1.18
N SER A 70 -16.37 1.96 0.63
CA SER A 70 -16.98 3.28 0.82
C SER A 70 -17.31 3.52 2.28
N ALA A 71 -17.98 2.56 2.92
CA ALA A 71 -18.32 2.65 4.34
C ALA A 71 -17.06 2.79 5.22
N MET A 72 -15.97 2.10 4.87
CA MET A 72 -14.70 2.24 5.57
C MET A 72 -14.06 3.61 5.35
N ARG A 73 -14.14 4.16 4.13
CA ARG A 73 -13.67 5.51 3.80
C ARG A 73 -14.39 6.58 4.60
N ASP A 74 -15.69 6.38 4.86
CA ASP A 74 -16.52 7.34 5.59
C ASP A 74 -16.12 7.50 7.06
N LEU A 75 -15.29 6.60 7.60
CA LEU A 75 -14.68 6.73 8.93
C LEU A 75 -13.55 7.76 8.96
N TYR A 76 -12.96 8.07 7.80
CA TYR A 76 -11.85 9.00 7.69
C TYR A 76 -12.34 10.40 7.29
N GLU A 77 -11.54 11.40 7.62
CA GLU A 77 -11.75 12.77 7.14
C GLU A 77 -11.61 12.84 5.61
N GLU A 78 -12.45 13.67 5.00
CA GLU A 78 -12.39 13.91 3.57
C GLU A 78 -11.04 14.55 3.21
N GLY A 79 -10.37 13.99 2.19
CA GLY A 79 -9.02 14.42 1.80
C GLY A 79 -7.88 13.89 2.67
N SER A 80 -8.17 13.23 3.81
CA SER A 80 -7.17 12.70 4.74
C SER A 80 -7.36 11.21 5.02
N PRO A 81 -6.88 10.31 4.15
CA PRO A 81 -7.12 8.85 4.25
C PRO A 81 -6.46 8.16 5.45
N LYS A 82 -5.80 8.93 6.33
CA LYS A 82 -5.16 8.45 7.56
C LYS A 82 -5.73 9.07 8.84
N LYS A 83 -6.54 10.13 8.72
CA LYS A 83 -7.12 10.84 9.88
C LYS A 83 -8.56 10.41 10.06
N LEU A 84 -8.89 9.91 11.25
CA LEU A 84 -10.25 9.52 11.61
C LEU A 84 -11.10 10.78 11.85
N LYS A 85 -12.40 10.70 11.60
CA LYS A 85 -13.33 11.75 11.99
C LYS A 85 -13.39 11.90 13.51
N ASP A 86 -13.40 13.13 14.00
CA ASP A 86 -13.37 13.42 15.44
C ASP A 86 -14.63 12.93 16.18
N ASN A 87 -15.79 12.86 15.52
CA ASN A 87 -17.08 12.48 16.12
C ASN A 87 -17.51 11.04 15.77
N LEU A 88 -16.54 10.13 15.79
CA LEU A 88 -16.76 8.72 15.46
C LEU A 88 -17.40 7.99 16.64
N ASP A 89 -18.57 7.40 16.42
CA ASP A 89 -19.32 6.69 17.45
C ASP A 89 -19.40 5.18 17.19
N MET A 90 -19.74 4.41 18.23
CA MET A 90 -19.88 2.95 18.09
C MET A 90 -21.01 2.56 17.13
N GLU A 91 -22.04 3.38 16.94
CA GLU A 91 -23.11 3.08 16.00
C GLU A 91 -22.61 3.13 14.55
N THR A 92 -21.79 4.12 14.20
CA THR A 92 -21.14 4.21 12.90
C THR A 92 -20.23 3.01 12.65
N LEU A 93 -19.40 2.63 13.64
CA LEU A 93 -18.55 1.44 13.51
C LEU A 93 -19.37 0.15 13.28
N LYS A 94 -20.52 0.00 13.97
CA LYS A 94 -21.43 -1.13 13.75
C LYS A 94 -22.03 -1.12 12.33
N LYS A 95 -22.38 0.06 11.80
CA LYS A 95 -22.88 0.20 10.42
C LYS A 95 -21.82 -0.23 9.39
N VAL A 96 -20.57 0.22 9.56
CA VAL A 96 -19.47 -0.19 8.69
C VAL A 96 -19.20 -1.69 8.80
N LYS A 97 -19.21 -2.24 10.01
CA LYS A 97 -19.05 -3.69 10.22
C LYS A 97 -20.09 -4.49 9.46
N LYS A 98 -21.37 -4.09 9.48
CA LYS A 98 -22.43 -4.75 8.70
C LYS A 98 -22.16 -4.74 7.19
N SER A 99 -21.52 -3.69 6.66
CA SER A 99 -21.14 -3.64 5.25
C SER A 99 -19.97 -4.58 4.95
N VAL A 100 -18.97 -4.65 5.84
CA VAL A 100 -17.84 -5.58 5.71
C VAL A 100 -18.28 -7.04 5.87
N ASP A 101 -19.25 -7.33 6.72
CA ASP A 101 -19.76 -8.70 6.95
C ASP A 101 -20.44 -9.30 5.71
N LYS A 102 -20.97 -8.47 4.81
CA LYS A 102 -21.56 -8.88 3.52
C LYS A 102 -20.53 -9.36 2.51
N LEU A 103 -19.24 -9.09 2.74
CA LEU A 103 -18.17 -9.60 1.89
C LEU A 103 -18.00 -11.10 2.09
N ASP A 104 -17.63 -11.76 1.01
CA ASP A 104 -17.27 -13.17 1.04
C ASP A 104 -16.00 -13.37 1.87
N ASN A 105 -15.87 -14.56 2.48
CA ASN A 105 -14.78 -14.83 3.39
C ASN A 105 -13.46 -14.88 2.62
N GLY A 106 -12.64 -13.83 2.81
CA GLY A 106 -11.39 -13.67 2.09
C GLY A 106 -10.49 -12.62 2.73
N LYS A 107 -9.32 -12.42 2.11
CA LYS A 107 -8.28 -11.51 2.60
C LYS A 107 -8.80 -10.08 2.82
N LEU A 108 -9.64 -9.59 1.90
CA LEU A 108 -10.19 -8.23 1.98
C LEU A 108 -11.07 -8.05 3.22
N LYS A 109 -12.02 -8.97 3.46
CA LYS A 109 -12.88 -8.96 4.65
C LYS A 109 -12.05 -8.95 5.93
N TYR A 110 -11.02 -9.80 5.99
CA TYR A 110 -10.13 -9.88 7.15
C TYR A 110 -9.38 -8.57 7.39
N GLN A 111 -8.82 -7.96 6.33
CA GLN A 111 -8.12 -6.68 6.42
C GLN A 111 -9.03 -5.55 6.89
N LEU A 112 -10.22 -5.42 6.29
CA LEU A 112 -11.18 -4.39 6.67
C LEU A 112 -11.68 -4.58 8.11
N MET A 113 -11.96 -5.81 8.52
CA MET A 113 -12.38 -6.11 9.89
C MET A 113 -11.28 -5.81 10.90
N ASN A 114 -10.02 -6.12 10.58
CA ASN A 114 -8.88 -5.80 11.44
C ASN A 114 -8.68 -4.29 11.58
N GLN A 115 -8.82 -3.52 10.49
CA GLN A 115 -8.77 -2.06 10.56
C GLN A 115 -9.93 -1.50 11.40
N LEU A 116 -11.13 -2.04 11.26
CA LEU A 116 -12.30 -1.65 12.05
C LEU A 116 -12.07 -1.88 13.55
N ASN A 117 -11.46 -3.00 13.92
CA ASN A 117 -11.12 -3.30 15.31
C ASN A 117 -10.04 -2.36 15.86
N GLN A 118 -9.01 -2.04 15.08
CA GLN A 118 -7.99 -1.06 15.47
C GLN A 118 -8.60 0.33 15.71
N ILE A 119 -9.51 0.77 14.83
CA ILE A 119 -10.23 2.03 15.01
C ILE A 119 -11.08 1.99 16.29
N ARG A 120 -11.77 0.88 16.53
CA ARG A 120 -12.57 0.70 17.75
C ARG A 120 -11.70 0.81 19.01
N GLU A 121 -10.50 0.24 19.01
CA GLU A 121 -9.55 0.34 20.12
C GLU A 121 -8.97 1.75 20.29
N GLN A 122 -8.90 2.55 19.24
CA GLN A 122 -8.40 3.94 19.31
C GLN A 122 -9.43 4.92 19.87
N ILE A 123 -10.73 4.64 19.72
CA ILE A 123 -11.82 5.52 20.16
C ILE A 123 -12.32 5.16 21.56
N ASN A 124 -12.09 3.91 22.01
CA ASN A 124 -12.43 3.43 23.36
C ASN A 124 -11.33 3.74 24.37
#